data_AF-A0AAU9JSQ2-F1
#
_entry.id   AF-A0AAU9JSQ2-F1
#
_cell.length_a   1.000
_cell.length_b   1.000
_cell.length_c   1.000
_cell.angle_alpha   90.00
_cell.angle_beta   90.00
_cell.angle_gamma   90.00
#
_symmetry.space_group_name_H-M   'P 1'
#
loop_
_entity.id
_entity.type
_entity.pdbx_description
1 polymer ?
#
loop_
_entity_poly.entity_id
_entity_poly.type
_entity_poly.pdbx_seq_one_letter_code
_entity_poly.pdbx_strand_id
1 'polypeptide(L)'
;METSSDVEIESESDLETIKAEAEELRAKLEELRNHPKLLSPPSLPTSSQIIDQEIDKCQETIAQIHQELVKEKVTYRKLFVEKEYVQSTITEDSSEVARLSKRINELSTENQRLIEAKMNSDKEEAQQSLEQMRNKNPKLFFLMSKTMQAEENNQNLKIAMEELTRSRNDIRMEYYDVTSKLTFEDQLKSGQRKMEQDIENYEKKNKDLEAKLNQRKFQLKDFERLKDRPHVKKYLRRFQTLEKEHQYFQEKIRGIYDDLDECELKMLEKTKGLTKMTETETCRRLREEIKSIETQIINMTKEDKEKEKQLKELKFNYEEIGKQVTVFSRCVTPMSLSQQEQKPTVAQEKETGSPKKKKMSEEQKRQKLVILLEKELKEGQPAKVLKELKNFGKPNQGIATKIVEINRGEFLTRYKREKAGPSLG
;
A
#
# COMPACT_ATOMS: atom_id res chain seq x y z
N MET A 1 76.40 41.88 29.05
CA MET A 1 75.27 42.57 29.71
C MET A 1 74.32 42.96 28.60
N GLU A 2 73.01 42.82 28.81
CA GLU A 2 71.87 42.91 27.85
C GLU A 2 71.28 41.52 27.60
N THR A 3 70.37 41.06 28.48
CA THR A 3 68.92 41.32 28.62
C THR A 3 68.19 40.04 28.24
N SER A 4 67.88 39.27 29.28
CA SER A 4 66.77 38.34 29.35
C SER A 4 65.48 39.16 29.30
N SER A 5 64.65 38.96 28.28
CA SER A 5 63.27 39.43 28.24
C SER A 5 62.47 38.61 27.22
N ASP A 6 61.47 37.92 27.76
CA ASP A 6 60.16 37.70 27.18
C ASP A 6 60.03 36.64 26.07
N VAL A 7 59.84 35.39 26.50
CA VAL A 7 58.99 34.42 25.80
C VAL A 7 57.87 34.03 26.76
N GLU A 8 56.94 34.96 26.96
CA GLU A 8 55.62 34.66 27.51
C GLU A 8 54.60 34.76 26.36
N ILE A 9 53.62 33.84 26.41
CA ILE A 9 52.35 33.82 25.66
C ILE A 9 52.41 33.20 24.25
N GLU A 10 52.64 31.88 24.15
CA GLU A 10 52.13 31.07 23.01
C GLU A 10 51.22 29.90 23.44
N SER A 11 51.09 29.61 24.73
CA SER A 11 50.37 28.41 25.19
C SER A 11 48.86 28.57 25.43
N GLU A 12 48.34 29.79 25.55
CA GLU A 12 46.88 30.02 25.69
C GLU A 12 46.17 30.06 24.32
N SER A 13 46.81 30.65 23.30
CA SER A 13 46.31 30.70 21.91
C SER A 13 46.10 29.30 21.32
N ASP A 14 47.06 28.40 21.55
CA ASP A 14 47.00 27.00 21.08
C ASP A 14 45.92 26.19 21.83
N LEU A 15 45.67 26.52 23.10
CA LEU A 15 44.68 25.81 23.92
C LEU A 15 43.26 26.29 23.62
N GLU A 16 43.09 27.54 23.23
CA GLU A 16 41.83 28.12 22.76
C GLU A 16 41.47 27.65 21.34
N THR A 17 42.45 27.53 20.44
CA THR A 17 42.25 26.93 19.12
C THR A 17 41.90 25.45 19.21
N ILE A 18 42.56 24.68 20.07
CA ILE A 18 42.22 23.26 20.30
C ILE A 18 40.82 23.13 20.94
N LYS A 19 40.42 24.04 21.83
CA LYS A 19 39.05 24.05 22.39
C LYS A 19 38.01 24.42 21.34
N ALA A 20 38.29 25.39 20.48
CA ALA A 20 37.41 25.78 19.38
C ALA A 20 37.23 24.63 18.37
N GLU A 21 38.31 23.94 18.00
CA GLU A 21 38.24 22.74 17.14
C GLU A 21 37.50 21.58 17.82
N ALA A 22 37.69 21.39 19.13
CA ALA A 22 36.98 20.36 19.88
C ALA A 22 35.47 20.66 20.02
N GLU A 23 35.08 21.92 20.16
CA GLU A 23 33.68 22.35 20.15
C GLU A 23 33.06 22.27 18.75
N GLU A 24 33.80 22.61 17.70
CA GLU A 24 33.36 22.45 16.31
C GLU A 24 33.16 20.97 15.95
N LEU A 25 34.07 20.09 16.39
CA LEU A 25 33.95 18.64 16.21
C LEU A 25 32.81 18.05 17.04
N ARG A 26 32.54 18.58 18.24
CA ARG A 26 31.38 18.19 19.05
C ARG A 26 30.07 18.65 18.40
N ALA A 27 30.01 19.87 17.88
CA ALA A 27 28.85 20.37 17.15
C ALA A 27 28.57 19.51 15.91
N LYS A 28 29.61 19.18 15.12
CA LYS A 28 29.51 18.26 13.97
C LYS A 28 29.06 16.85 14.36
N LEU A 29 29.54 16.32 15.48
CA LEU A 29 29.12 15.00 15.98
C LEU A 29 27.67 14.99 16.50
N GLU A 30 27.22 16.08 17.12
CA GLU A 30 25.85 16.22 17.60
C GLU A 30 24.86 16.41 16.42
N GLU A 31 25.28 17.11 15.37
CA GLU A 31 24.55 17.23 14.10
C GLU A 31 24.41 15.87 13.40
N LEU A 32 25.49 15.08 13.36
CA LEU A 32 25.51 13.70 12.84
C LEU A 32 24.65 12.73 13.67
N ARG A 33 24.52 12.99 14.97
CA ARG A 33 23.69 12.18 15.88
C ARG A 33 22.20 12.49 15.76
N ASN A 34 21.85 13.75 15.45
CA ASN A 34 20.47 14.20 15.29
C ASN A 34 19.91 13.97 13.86
N HIS A 35 20.77 13.71 12.87
CA HIS A 35 20.38 13.35 11.51
C HIS A 35 21.00 12.02 11.03
N PRO A 36 20.51 10.86 11.51
CA PRO A 36 21.04 9.54 11.12
C PRO A 36 20.86 9.20 9.62
N LYS A 37 20.12 10.03 8.85
CA LYS A 37 19.95 9.89 7.40
C LYS A 37 21.14 10.41 6.58
N LEU A 38 22.08 11.16 7.17
CA LEU A 38 23.25 11.72 6.47
C LEU A 38 24.50 10.83 6.53
N LEU A 39 24.49 9.76 7.35
CA LEU A 39 25.60 8.78 7.46
C LEU A 39 25.42 7.54 6.58
N SER A 40 24.33 7.48 5.81
CA SER A 40 24.21 6.52 4.72
C SER A 40 24.66 7.23 3.45
N PRO A 41 25.60 6.68 2.63
CA PRO A 41 25.64 7.12 1.24
C PRO A 41 24.21 7.00 0.70
N PRO A 42 23.72 7.91 -0.17
CA PRO A 42 22.43 7.69 -0.80
C PRO A 42 22.52 6.28 -1.38
N SER A 43 21.72 5.35 -0.85
CA SER A 43 21.76 3.97 -1.31
C SER A 43 21.52 4.08 -2.80
N LEU A 44 22.55 3.76 -3.60
CA LEU A 44 22.40 3.67 -5.04
C LEU A 44 21.10 2.88 -5.24
N PRO A 45 20.10 3.46 -5.91
CA PRO A 45 18.80 2.82 -6.02
C PRO A 45 19.09 1.41 -6.52
N THR A 46 18.67 0.43 -5.74
CA THR A 46 18.93 -0.96 -6.07
C THR A 46 18.38 -1.17 -7.49
N SER A 47 18.98 -2.03 -8.31
CA SER A 47 18.50 -2.26 -9.69
C SER A 47 16.98 -2.41 -9.77
N SER A 48 16.35 -3.00 -8.74
CA SER A 48 14.89 -3.05 -8.55
C SER A 48 14.21 -1.68 -8.49
N GLN A 49 14.71 -0.73 -7.68
CA GLN A 49 14.13 0.61 -7.54
C GLN A 49 14.25 1.45 -8.81
N ILE A 50 15.32 1.25 -9.60
CA ILE A 50 15.46 1.90 -10.92
C ILE A 50 14.42 1.34 -11.88
N ILE A 51 14.24 0.01 -11.90
CA ILE A 51 13.23 -0.66 -12.71
C ILE A 51 11.82 -0.22 -12.30
N ASP A 52 11.53 -0.13 -11.01
CA ASP A 52 10.21 0.31 -10.51
C ASP A 52 9.92 1.77 -10.92
N GLN A 53 10.92 2.66 -10.84
CA GLN A 53 10.78 4.04 -11.34
C GLN A 53 10.59 4.13 -12.87
N GLU A 54 11.24 3.25 -13.63
CA GLU A 54 11.04 3.16 -15.08
C GLU A 54 9.65 2.60 -15.42
N ILE A 55 9.18 1.60 -14.66
CA ILE A 55 7.83 1.06 -14.78
C ILE A 55 6.79 2.15 -14.50
N ASP A 56 6.96 2.93 -13.44
CA ASP A 56 6.03 4.03 -13.09
C ASP A 56 6.00 5.09 -14.20
N LYS A 57 7.15 5.49 -14.74
CA LYS A 57 7.23 6.42 -15.88
C LYS A 57 6.57 5.85 -17.13
N CYS A 58 6.78 4.57 -17.42
CA CYS A 58 6.13 3.90 -18.53
C CYS A 58 4.61 3.83 -18.33
N GLN A 59 4.13 3.54 -17.12
CA GLN A 59 2.71 3.51 -16.81
C GLN A 59 2.06 4.89 -16.94
N GLU A 60 2.74 5.95 -16.49
CA GLU A 60 2.28 7.32 -16.65
C GLU A 60 2.22 7.74 -18.13
N THR A 61 3.24 7.36 -18.92
CA THR A 61 3.26 7.59 -20.37
C THR A 61 2.13 6.83 -21.07
N ILE A 62 1.88 5.57 -20.69
CA ILE A 62 0.76 4.78 -21.21
C ILE A 62 -0.57 5.45 -20.89
N ALA A 63 -0.75 5.95 -19.66
CA ALA A 63 -1.97 6.64 -19.26
C ALA A 63 -2.19 7.94 -20.06
N GLN A 64 -1.14 8.72 -20.29
CA GLN A 64 -1.19 9.93 -21.12
C GLN A 64 -1.58 9.61 -22.57
N ILE A 65 -0.92 8.63 -23.20
CA ILE A 65 -1.24 8.19 -24.57
C ILE A 65 -2.69 7.70 -24.65
N HIS A 66 -3.16 6.95 -23.66
CA HIS A 66 -4.53 6.47 -23.63
C HIS A 66 -5.55 7.61 -23.55
N GLN A 67 -5.24 8.65 -22.77
CA GLN A 67 -6.09 9.83 -22.66
C GLN A 67 -6.13 10.64 -23.98
N GLU A 68 -4.99 10.78 -24.65
CA GLU A 68 -4.91 11.42 -25.97
C GLU A 68 -5.69 10.64 -27.03
N LEU A 69 -5.54 9.32 -27.06
CA LEU A 69 -6.27 8.44 -27.98
C LEU A 69 -7.79 8.56 -27.77
N VAL A 70 -8.25 8.64 -26.51
CA VAL A 70 -9.67 8.83 -26.20
C VAL A 70 -10.17 10.19 -26.70
N LYS A 71 -9.40 11.28 -26.50
CA LYS A 71 -9.74 12.61 -27.02
C LYS A 71 -9.82 12.61 -28.55
N GLU A 72 -8.83 12.01 -29.21
CA GLU A 72 -8.77 11.94 -30.67
C GLU A 72 -9.93 11.11 -31.24
N LYS A 73 -10.30 9.99 -30.59
CA LYS A 73 -11.46 9.17 -30.96
C LYS A 73 -12.78 9.94 -30.85
N VAL A 74 -12.93 10.80 -29.84
CA VAL A 74 -14.10 11.68 -29.69
C VAL A 74 -14.14 12.71 -30.81
N THR A 75 -13.00 13.33 -31.12
CA THR A 75 -12.89 14.30 -32.23
C THR A 75 -13.20 13.65 -33.57
N TYR A 76 -12.65 12.46 -33.84
CA TYR A 76 -12.92 11.71 -35.06
C TYR A 76 -14.42 11.41 -35.22
N ARG A 77 -15.09 10.98 -34.15
CA ARG A 77 -16.54 10.73 -34.18
C ARG A 77 -17.34 11.99 -34.51
N LYS A 78 -16.96 13.15 -33.95
CA LYS A 78 -17.62 14.43 -34.26
C LYS A 78 -17.43 14.81 -35.73
N LEU A 79 -16.19 14.74 -36.22
CA LEU A 79 -15.86 15.03 -37.62
C LEU A 79 -16.54 14.05 -38.59
N PHE A 80 -16.69 12.79 -38.20
CA PHE A 80 -17.40 11.80 -39.01
C PHE A 80 -18.89 12.13 -39.14
N VAL A 81 -19.55 12.48 -38.03
CA VAL A 81 -20.96 12.90 -38.04
C VAL A 81 -21.14 14.21 -38.83
N GLU A 82 -20.23 15.16 -38.66
CA GLU A 82 -20.24 16.42 -39.42
C GLU A 82 -20.04 16.17 -40.92
N LYS A 83 -19.12 15.27 -41.28
CA LYS A 83 -18.93 14.85 -42.67
C LYS A 83 -20.18 14.20 -43.25
N GLU A 84 -20.81 13.26 -42.53
CA GLU A 84 -22.08 12.65 -42.99
C GLU A 84 -23.20 13.68 -43.09
N TYR A 85 -23.30 14.60 -42.12
CA TYR A 85 -24.28 15.69 -42.16
C TYR A 85 -24.08 16.56 -43.39
N VAL A 86 -22.86 17.06 -43.61
CA VAL A 86 -22.48 17.88 -44.77
C VAL A 86 -22.70 17.12 -46.07
N GLN A 87 -22.36 15.84 -46.13
CA GLN A 87 -22.57 15.02 -47.33
C GLN A 87 -24.06 14.77 -47.59
N SER A 88 -24.90 14.67 -46.54
CA SER A 88 -26.35 14.57 -46.69
C SER A 88 -27.06 15.90 -47.02
N THR A 89 -26.48 17.05 -46.64
CA THR A 89 -27.03 18.39 -46.94
C THR A 89 -26.48 19.02 -48.22
N ILE A 90 -25.23 18.70 -48.57
CA ILE A 90 -24.53 19.14 -49.79
C ILE A 90 -24.37 17.92 -50.70
N THR A 91 -25.48 17.38 -51.15
CA THR A 91 -25.48 16.50 -52.33
C THR A 91 -26.19 17.22 -53.46
N GLU A 92 -25.63 17.07 -54.66
CA GLU A 92 -26.24 17.44 -55.95
C GLU A 92 -27.65 16.81 -56.13
N ASP A 93 -28.02 15.86 -55.26
CA ASP A 93 -29.34 15.21 -55.13
C ASP A 93 -30.35 15.97 -54.26
N SER A 94 -30.04 17.20 -53.80
CA SER A 94 -31.08 18.07 -53.23
C SER A 94 -32.17 18.27 -54.28
N SER A 95 -33.40 17.81 -53.98
CA SER A 95 -34.55 17.94 -54.88
C SER A 95 -34.78 19.38 -55.37
N GLU A 96 -34.35 20.36 -54.58
CA GLU A 96 -34.35 21.78 -54.90
C GLU A 96 -33.37 22.10 -56.05
N VAL A 97 -32.14 21.59 -55.99
CA VAL A 97 -31.10 21.80 -57.02
C VAL A 97 -31.52 21.13 -58.32
N ALA A 98 -32.02 19.89 -58.28
CA ALA A 98 -32.54 19.21 -59.45
C ALA A 98 -33.74 19.95 -60.07
N ARG A 99 -34.66 20.47 -59.25
CA ARG A 99 -35.80 21.29 -59.70
C ARG A 99 -35.36 22.59 -60.34
N LEU A 100 -34.40 23.30 -59.74
CA LEU A 100 -33.87 24.54 -60.27
C LEU A 100 -33.09 24.33 -61.57
N SER A 101 -32.24 23.32 -61.66
CA SER A 101 -31.55 22.94 -62.90
C SER A 101 -32.53 22.59 -64.02
N LYS A 102 -33.58 21.83 -63.72
CA LYS A 102 -34.65 21.54 -64.69
C LYS A 102 -35.35 22.82 -65.14
N ARG A 103 -35.68 23.72 -64.22
CA ARG A 103 -36.34 24.99 -64.52
C ARG A 103 -35.46 25.92 -65.38
N ILE A 104 -34.16 25.96 -65.11
CA ILE A 104 -33.19 26.71 -65.91
C ILE A 104 -33.14 26.16 -67.34
N ASN A 105 -33.09 24.83 -67.50
CA ASN A 105 -33.08 24.22 -68.82
C ASN A 105 -34.37 24.50 -69.61
N GLU A 106 -35.54 24.38 -68.96
CA GLU A 106 -36.84 24.74 -69.56
C GLU A 106 -36.85 26.19 -70.06
N LEU A 107 -36.48 27.14 -69.19
CA LEU A 107 -36.41 28.55 -69.54
C LEU A 107 -35.40 28.83 -70.66
N SER A 108 -34.24 28.16 -70.66
CA SER A 108 -33.26 28.31 -71.73
C SER A 108 -33.81 27.83 -73.07
N THR A 109 -34.47 26.67 -73.10
CA THR A 109 -35.09 26.15 -74.33
C THR A 109 -36.23 27.04 -74.83
N GLU A 110 -37.05 27.59 -73.92
CA GLU A 110 -38.13 28.50 -74.27
C GLU A 110 -37.60 29.83 -74.81
N ASN A 111 -36.57 30.39 -74.18
CA ASN A 111 -35.93 31.61 -74.65
C ASN A 111 -35.30 31.42 -76.04
N GLN A 112 -34.68 30.26 -76.29
CA GLN A 112 -34.11 29.92 -77.59
C GLN A 112 -35.18 29.80 -78.68
N ARG A 113 -36.33 29.17 -78.39
CA ARG A 113 -37.49 29.14 -79.29
C ARG A 113 -38.04 30.53 -79.59
N LEU A 114 -38.14 31.40 -78.58
CA LEU A 114 -38.63 32.77 -78.77
C LEU A 114 -37.69 33.59 -79.64
N ILE A 115 -36.37 33.43 -79.48
CA ILE A 115 -35.36 34.07 -80.33
C ILE A 115 -35.50 33.59 -81.77
N GLU A 116 -35.62 32.27 -82.00
CA GLU A 116 -35.82 31.70 -83.35
C GLU A 116 -37.13 32.18 -83.99
N ALA A 117 -38.23 32.19 -83.24
CA ALA A 117 -39.52 32.65 -83.74
C ALA A 117 -39.49 34.13 -84.14
N LYS A 118 -38.83 34.98 -83.32
CA LYS A 118 -38.66 36.39 -83.62
C LYS A 118 -37.78 36.61 -84.84
N MET A 119 -36.64 35.90 -84.95
CA MET A 119 -35.78 35.99 -86.12
C MET A 119 -36.51 35.59 -87.41
N ASN A 120 -37.32 34.54 -87.37
CA ASN A 120 -38.11 34.11 -88.54
C ASN A 120 -39.15 35.14 -88.93
N SER A 121 -39.87 35.73 -87.97
CA SER A 121 -40.83 36.81 -88.21
C SER A 121 -40.16 38.02 -88.86
N ASP A 122 -39.03 38.48 -88.30
CA ASP A 122 -38.29 39.63 -88.82
C ASP A 122 -37.75 39.35 -90.25
N LYS A 123 -37.32 38.11 -90.52
CA LYS A 123 -36.87 37.67 -91.85
C LYS A 123 -38.00 37.66 -92.87
N GLU A 124 -39.18 37.18 -92.50
CA GLU A 124 -40.37 37.17 -93.36
C GLU A 124 -40.83 38.60 -93.70
N GLU A 125 -40.88 39.51 -92.71
CA GLU A 125 -41.21 40.92 -92.93
C GLU A 125 -40.21 41.61 -93.87
N ALA A 126 -38.90 41.34 -93.67
CA ALA A 126 -37.84 41.87 -94.52
C ALA A 126 -37.96 41.33 -95.96
N GLN A 127 -38.25 40.04 -96.15
CA GLN A 127 -38.46 39.43 -97.46
C GLN A 127 -39.70 39.99 -98.17
N GLN A 128 -40.81 40.17 -97.46
CA GLN A 128 -42.02 40.78 -98.03
C GLN A 128 -41.78 42.22 -98.49
N SER A 129 -41.06 43.02 -97.68
CA SER A 129 -40.66 44.38 -98.07
C SER A 129 -39.71 44.40 -99.27
N LEU A 130 -38.79 43.43 -99.36
CA LEU A 130 -37.89 43.27 -100.49
C LEU A 130 -38.66 42.94 -101.78
N GLU A 131 -39.63 42.02 -101.73
CA GLU A 131 -40.42 41.60 -102.88
C GLU A 131 -41.27 42.76 -103.44
N GLN A 132 -41.82 43.60 -102.56
CA GLN A 132 -42.54 44.82 -102.98
C GLN A 132 -41.65 45.84 -103.71
N MET A 133 -40.35 45.85 -103.42
CA MET A 133 -39.35 46.73 -104.03
C MET A 133 -38.86 46.23 -105.39
N ARG A 134 -39.03 44.93 -105.68
CA ARG A 134 -38.58 44.28 -106.91
C ARG A 134 -39.07 44.99 -108.18
N ASN A 135 -40.33 45.41 -108.17
CA ASN A 135 -40.97 46.08 -109.32
C ASN A 135 -40.78 47.61 -109.31
N LYS A 136 -40.57 48.22 -108.13
CA LYS A 136 -40.44 49.69 -107.98
C LYS A 136 -39.03 50.19 -108.24
N ASN A 137 -38.01 49.44 -107.84
CA ASN A 137 -36.60 49.81 -108.06
C ASN A 137 -35.70 48.55 -108.10
N PRO A 138 -35.45 47.97 -109.29
CA PRO A 138 -34.74 46.70 -109.43
C PRO A 138 -33.26 46.77 -109.02
N LYS A 139 -32.60 47.93 -109.15
CA LYS A 139 -31.20 48.10 -108.73
C LYS A 139 -31.07 48.10 -107.20
N LEU A 140 -32.00 48.78 -106.52
CA LEU A 140 -32.07 48.80 -105.06
C LEU A 140 -32.47 47.43 -104.50
N PHE A 141 -33.39 46.72 -105.16
CA PHE A 141 -33.73 45.33 -104.84
C PHE A 141 -32.50 44.42 -104.84
N PHE A 142 -31.68 44.46 -105.90
CA PHE A 142 -30.48 43.63 -106.00
C PHE A 142 -29.47 43.94 -104.89
N LEU A 143 -29.23 45.23 -104.61
CA LEU A 143 -28.35 45.65 -103.52
C LEU A 143 -28.86 45.15 -102.17
N MET A 144 -30.14 45.34 -101.87
CA MET A 144 -30.74 44.97 -100.59
C MET A 144 -30.82 43.45 -100.41
N SER A 145 -31.08 42.70 -101.48
CA SER A 145 -31.01 41.23 -101.50
C SER A 145 -29.59 40.74 -101.17
N LYS A 146 -28.57 41.36 -101.76
CA LYS A 146 -27.16 41.04 -101.49
C LYS A 146 -26.77 41.38 -100.05
N THR A 147 -27.26 42.50 -99.51
CA THR A 147 -27.05 42.88 -98.10
C THR A 147 -27.70 41.88 -97.15
N MET A 148 -28.96 41.49 -97.39
CA MET A 148 -29.65 40.48 -96.59
C MET A 148 -28.90 39.14 -96.59
N GLN A 149 -28.42 38.70 -97.77
CA GLN A 149 -27.65 37.46 -97.87
C GLN A 149 -26.30 37.55 -97.12
N ALA A 150 -25.63 38.70 -97.17
CA ALA A 150 -24.40 38.91 -96.43
C ALA A 150 -24.64 38.93 -94.91
N GLU A 151 -25.76 39.50 -94.46
CA GLU A 151 -26.15 39.55 -93.06
C GLU A 151 -26.53 38.17 -92.51
N GLU A 152 -27.27 37.36 -93.29
CA GLU A 152 -27.55 35.96 -92.97
C GLU A 152 -26.24 35.13 -92.86
N ASN A 153 -25.31 35.31 -93.80
CA ASN A 153 -24.00 34.66 -93.73
C ASN A 153 -23.22 35.08 -92.48
N ASN A 154 -23.24 36.37 -92.11
CA ASN A 154 -22.60 36.86 -90.89
C ASN A 154 -23.23 36.28 -89.62
N GLN A 155 -24.55 36.16 -89.55
CA GLN A 155 -25.24 35.51 -88.43
C GLN A 155 -24.86 34.04 -88.31
N ASN A 156 -24.87 33.30 -89.42
CA ASN A 156 -24.45 31.89 -89.44
C ASN A 156 -23.00 31.71 -88.96
N LEU A 157 -22.09 32.60 -89.41
CA LEU A 157 -20.70 32.59 -88.95
C LEU A 157 -20.58 32.90 -87.45
N LYS A 158 -21.40 33.82 -86.92
CA LYS A 158 -21.44 34.14 -85.49
C LYS A 158 -21.90 32.95 -84.66
N ILE A 159 -22.96 32.26 -85.08
CA ILE A 159 -23.45 31.03 -84.42
C ILE A 159 -22.36 29.96 -84.42
N ALA A 160 -21.73 29.70 -85.57
CA ALA A 160 -20.63 28.74 -85.67
C ALA A 160 -19.43 29.10 -84.77
N MET A 161 -19.12 30.39 -84.64
CA MET A 161 -18.09 30.87 -83.72
C MET A 161 -18.45 30.65 -82.25
N GLU A 162 -19.70 30.85 -81.86
CA GLU A 162 -20.19 30.58 -80.51
C GLU A 162 -20.13 29.09 -80.19
N GLU A 163 -20.51 28.23 -81.13
CA GLU A 163 -20.40 26.77 -81.01
C GLU A 163 -18.95 26.31 -80.86
N LEU A 164 -18.04 26.81 -81.70
CA LEU A 164 -16.60 26.53 -81.58
C LEU A 164 -16.05 27.00 -80.24
N THR A 165 -16.51 28.14 -79.74
CA THR A 165 -16.09 28.66 -78.42
C THR A 165 -16.57 27.76 -77.28
N ARG A 166 -17.81 27.26 -77.35
CA ARG A 166 -18.34 26.28 -76.38
C ARG A 166 -17.54 24.99 -76.43
N SER A 167 -17.38 24.40 -77.62
CA SER A 167 -16.60 23.18 -77.82
C SER A 167 -15.16 23.30 -77.32
N ARG A 168 -14.49 24.43 -77.57
CA ARG A 168 -13.15 24.71 -77.04
C ARG A 168 -13.14 24.72 -75.50
N ASN A 169 -14.15 25.30 -74.88
CA ASN A 169 -14.24 25.35 -73.42
C ASN A 169 -14.52 23.96 -72.84
N ASP A 170 -15.36 23.15 -73.49
CA ASP A 170 -15.66 21.77 -73.10
C ASP A 170 -14.40 20.90 -73.15
N ILE A 171 -13.65 20.95 -74.26
CA ILE A 171 -12.36 20.27 -74.40
C ILE A 171 -11.36 20.71 -73.32
N ARG A 172 -11.35 22.01 -72.99
CA ARG A 172 -10.47 22.52 -71.94
C ARG A 172 -10.83 21.96 -70.56
N MET A 173 -12.13 21.82 -70.26
CA MET A 173 -12.58 21.19 -69.02
C MET A 173 -12.21 19.70 -68.97
N GLU A 174 -12.41 18.96 -70.07
CA GLU A 174 -11.98 17.56 -70.17
C GLU A 174 -10.47 17.40 -69.99
N TYR A 175 -9.67 18.27 -70.61
CA TYR A 175 -8.22 18.25 -70.44
C TYR A 175 -7.79 18.45 -68.99
N TYR A 176 -8.42 19.38 -68.26
CA TYR A 176 -8.13 19.58 -66.84
C TYR A 176 -8.52 18.37 -66.00
N ASP A 177 -9.67 17.74 -66.27
CA ASP A 177 -10.10 16.52 -65.57
C ASP A 177 -9.12 15.36 -65.80
N VAL A 178 -8.71 15.13 -67.05
CA VAL A 178 -7.71 14.10 -67.39
C VAL A 178 -6.37 14.38 -66.72
N THR A 179 -5.89 15.63 -66.75
CA THR A 179 -4.61 16.01 -66.13
C THR A 179 -4.65 15.84 -64.61
N SER A 180 -5.78 16.17 -63.97
CA SER A 180 -5.99 15.94 -62.54
C SER A 180 -5.93 14.45 -62.20
N LYS A 181 -6.65 13.61 -62.96
CA LYS A 181 -6.65 12.15 -62.78
C LYS A 181 -5.27 11.54 -62.96
N LEU A 182 -4.50 11.97 -63.96
CA LEU A 182 -3.11 11.55 -64.17
C LEU A 182 -2.22 11.89 -62.98
N THR A 183 -2.38 13.09 -62.41
CA THR A 183 -1.62 13.52 -61.22
C THR A 183 -1.93 12.61 -60.02
N PHE A 184 -3.19 12.24 -59.82
CA PHE A 184 -3.59 11.28 -58.78
C PHE A 184 -3.01 9.88 -59.04
N GLU A 185 -2.98 9.43 -60.30
CA GLU A 185 -2.40 8.15 -60.67
C GLU A 185 -0.90 8.08 -60.35
N ASP A 186 -0.15 9.14 -60.60
CA ASP A 186 1.28 9.21 -60.26
C ASP A 186 1.51 9.16 -58.74
N GLN A 187 0.64 9.81 -57.95
CA GLN A 187 0.69 9.71 -56.50
C GLN A 187 0.42 8.27 -56.03
N LEU A 188 -0.59 7.61 -56.59
CA LEU A 188 -0.91 6.20 -56.29
C LEU A 188 0.25 5.27 -56.66
N LYS A 189 0.87 5.44 -57.84
CA LYS A 189 2.06 4.69 -58.25
C LYS A 189 3.22 4.88 -57.28
N SER A 190 3.44 6.10 -56.78
CA SER A 190 4.47 6.35 -55.77
C SER A 190 4.16 5.63 -54.44
N GLY A 191 2.89 5.60 -54.03
CA GLY A 191 2.43 4.89 -52.84
C GLY A 191 2.58 3.38 -52.99
N GLN A 192 2.23 2.83 -54.15
CA GLN A 192 2.40 1.42 -54.47
C GLN A 192 3.87 0.99 -54.36
N ARG A 193 4.82 1.75 -54.93
CA ARG A 193 6.25 1.44 -54.83
C ARG A 193 6.76 1.41 -53.39
N LYS A 194 6.29 2.33 -52.53
CA LYS A 194 6.63 2.32 -51.10
C LYS A 194 6.10 1.07 -50.41
N MET A 195 4.85 0.70 -50.70
CA MET A 195 4.23 -0.50 -50.14
C MET A 195 4.93 -1.79 -50.61
N GLU A 196 5.33 -1.87 -51.88
CA GLU A 196 6.13 -2.97 -52.43
C GLU A 196 7.49 -3.09 -51.71
N GLN A 197 8.16 -1.95 -51.46
CA GLN A 197 9.41 -1.94 -50.70
C GLN A 197 9.22 -2.42 -49.25
N ASP A 198 8.12 -2.02 -48.60
CA ASP A 198 7.79 -2.48 -47.25
C ASP A 198 7.51 -3.99 -47.24
N ILE A 199 6.77 -4.50 -48.21
CA ILE A 199 6.52 -5.94 -48.37
C ILE A 199 7.85 -6.68 -48.50
N GLU A 200 8.76 -6.23 -49.37
CA GLU A 200 10.07 -6.86 -49.54
C GLU A 200 10.88 -6.87 -48.22
N ASN A 201 10.83 -5.77 -47.45
CA ASN A 201 11.47 -5.68 -46.14
C ASN A 201 10.86 -6.65 -45.13
N TYR A 202 9.52 -6.78 -45.11
CA TYR A 202 8.84 -7.74 -44.24
C TYR A 202 9.12 -9.19 -44.64
N GLU A 203 9.20 -9.49 -45.92
CA GLU A 203 9.57 -10.81 -46.41
C GLU A 203 11.00 -11.20 -45.99
N LYS A 204 11.96 -10.26 -46.08
CA LYS A 204 13.33 -10.46 -45.57
C LYS A 204 13.31 -10.76 -44.07
N LYS A 205 12.59 -9.95 -43.29
CA LYS A 205 12.43 -10.15 -41.85
C LYS A 205 11.79 -11.50 -41.52
N ASN A 206 10.81 -11.92 -42.31
CA ASN A 206 10.13 -13.20 -42.10
C ASN A 206 11.08 -14.38 -42.37
N LYS A 207 11.88 -14.33 -43.45
CA LYS A 207 12.93 -15.31 -43.73
C LYS A 207 13.96 -15.39 -42.60
N ASP A 208 14.38 -14.25 -42.04
CA ASP A 208 15.28 -14.22 -40.89
C ASP A 208 14.67 -14.86 -39.64
N LEU A 209 13.38 -14.61 -39.38
CA LEU A 209 12.65 -15.21 -38.28
C LEU A 209 12.46 -16.71 -38.47
N GLU A 210 12.18 -17.18 -39.69
CA GLU A 210 12.13 -18.60 -40.02
C GLU A 210 13.47 -19.29 -39.81
N ALA A 211 14.58 -18.66 -40.22
CA ALA A 211 15.92 -19.17 -39.97
C ALA A 211 16.20 -19.29 -38.46
N LYS A 212 15.88 -18.27 -37.67
CA LYS A 212 15.99 -18.29 -36.20
C LYS A 212 15.10 -19.37 -35.57
N LEU A 213 13.87 -19.54 -36.06
CA LEU A 213 12.95 -20.56 -35.59
C LEU A 213 13.51 -21.97 -35.85
N ASN A 214 14.05 -22.20 -37.03
CA ASN A 214 14.68 -23.47 -37.38
C ASN A 214 15.91 -23.75 -36.52
N GLN A 215 16.74 -22.74 -36.25
CA GLN A 215 17.86 -22.85 -35.32
C GLN A 215 17.38 -23.23 -33.90
N ARG A 216 16.32 -22.59 -33.39
CA ARG A 216 15.74 -22.92 -32.08
C ARG A 216 15.16 -24.34 -32.04
N LYS A 217 14.49 -24.79 -33.11
CA LYS A 217 14.00 -26.17 -33.22
C LYS A 217 15.15 -27.19 -33.18
N PHE A 218 16.28 -26.89 -33.81
CA PHE A 218 17.47 -27.74 -33.74
C PHE A 218 18.03 -27.80 -32.31
N GLN A 219 18.18 -26.64 -31.65
CA GLN A 219 18.61 -26.58 -30.26
C GLN A 219 17.67 -27.38 -29.33
N LEU A 220 16.36 -27.28 -29.53
CA LEU A 220 15.38 -28.04 -28.75
C LEU A 220 15.57 -29.56 -28.91
N LYS A 221 15.76 -30.04 -30.15
CA LYS A 221 16.05 -31.45 -30.42
C LYS A 221 17.34 -31.92 -29.74
N ASP A 222 18.38 -31.09 -29.72
CA ASP A 222 19.61 -31.41 -29.01
C ASP A 222 19.40 -31.46 -27.49
N PHE A 223 18.59 -30.55 -26.92
CA PHE A 223 18.20 -30.59 -25.52
C PHE A 223 17.36 -31.84 -25.18
N GLU A 224 16.45 -32.25 -26.04
CA GLU A 224 15.67 -33.49 -25.88
C GLU A 224 16.60 -34.72 -25.86
N ARG A 225 17.55 -34.79 -26.79
CA ARG A 225 18.58 -35.85 -26.81
C ARG A 225 19.45 -35.84 -25.55
N LEU A 226 19.79 -34.66 -25.02
CA LEU A 226 20.53 -34.50 -23.77
C LEU A 226 19.70 -34.99 -22.57
N LYS A 227 18.41 -34.65 -22.51
CA LYS A 227 17.47 -35.13 -21.50
C LYS A 227 17.37 -36.65 -21.50
N ASP A 228 17.54 -37.27 -22.67
CA ASP A 228 17.50 -38.72 -22.79
C ASP A 228 18.75 -39.45 -22.28
N ARG A 229 19.84 -38.74 -21.99
CA ARG A 229 21.07 -39.35 -21.45
C ARG A 229 20.83 -39.91 -20.04
N PRO A 230 21.37 -41.10 -19.70
CA PRO A 230 21.10 -41.77 -18.43
C PRO A 230 21.44 -40.94 -17.19
N HIS A 231 22.57 -40.22 -17.23
CA HIS A 231 23.01 -39.36 -16.14
C HIS A 231 22.05 -38.17 -15.93
N VAL A 232 21.58 -37.55 -17.01
CA VAL A 232 20.63 -36.42 -16.95
C VAL A 232 19.27 -36.88 -16.43
N LYS A 233 18.76 -38.05 -16.88
CA LYS A 233 17.55 -38.65 -16.30
C LYS A 233 17.70 -38.91 -14.81
N LYS A 234 18.86 -39.38 -14.36
CA LYS A 234 19.14 -39.60 -12.93
C LYS A 234 19.10 -38.29 -12.14
N TYR A 235 19.72 -37.23 -12.65
CA TYR A 235 19.67 -35.90 -12.03
C TYR A 235 18.25 -35.33 -12.01
N LEU A 236 17.49 -35.44 -13.10
CA LEU A 236 16.10 -34.99 -13.16
C LEU A 236 15.20 -35.73 -12.17
N ARG A 237 15.36 -37.06 -12.04
CA ARG A 237 14.65 -37.84 -11.02
C ARG A 237 15.03 -37.37 -9.61
N ARG A 238 16.32 -37.16 -9.34
CA ARG A 238 16.79 -36.67 -8.03
C ARG A 238 16.25 -35.27 -7.72
N PHE A 239 16.20 -34.39 -8.71
CA PHE A 239 15.61 -33.06 -8.60
C PHE A 239 14.12 -33.13 -8.28
N GLN A 240 13.36 -33.96 -9.00
CA GLN A 240 11.94 -34.20 -8.70
C GLN A 240 11.71 -34.79 -7.31
N THR A 241 12.60 -35.66 -6.83
CA THR A 241 12.55 -36.16 -5.45
C THR A 241 12.79 -35.02 -4.45
N LEU A 242 13.82 -34.20 -4.66
CA LEU A 242 14.13 -33.04 -3.82
C LEU A 242 12.99 -32.01 -3.81
N GLU A 243 12.33 -31.79 -4.94
CA GLU A 243 11.19 -30.87 -5.05
C GLU A 243 9.99 -31.38 -4.23
N LYS A 244 9.70 -32.69 -4.29
CA LYS A 244 8.69 -33.31 -3.44
C LYS A 244 9.05 -33.28 -1.95
N GLU A 245 10.32 -33.53 -1.61
CA GLU A 245 10.81 -33.39 -0.24
C GLU A 245 10.67 -31.94 0.25
N HIS A 246 11.01 -30.97 -0.60
CA HIS A 246 10.86 -29.55 -0.27
C HIS A 246 9.39 -29.17 -0.04
N GLN A 247 8.49 -29.60 -0.92
CA GLN A 247 7.04 -29.41 -0.73
C GLN A 247 6.54 -30.05 0.56
N TYR A 248 6.96 -31.29 0.85
CA TYR A 248 6.63 -31.97 2.11
C TYR A 248 7.11 -31.19 3.34
N PHE A 249 8.33 -30.66 3.31
CA PHE A 249 8.84 -29.84 4.42
C PHE A 249 8.14 -28.49 4.53
N GLN A 250 7.77 -27.85 3.42
CA GLN A 250 6.98 -26.62 3.44
C GLN A 250 5.59 -26.86 4.07
N GLU A 251 4.91 -27.95 3.71
CA GLU A 251 3.63 -28.31 4.33
C GLU A 251 3.77 -28.61 5.82
N LYS A 252 4.84 -29.31 6.22
CA LYS A 252 5.13 -29.58 7.62
C LYS A 252 5.43 -28.31 8.42
N ILE A 253 6.20 -27.38 7.84
CA ILE A 253 6.47 -26.07 8.44
C ILE A 253 5.15 -25.29 8.60
N ARG A 254 4.30 -25.27 7.58
CA ARG A 254 2.97 -24.64 7.66
C ARG A 254 2.14 -25.23 8.79
N GLY A 255 2.08 -26.56 8.91
CA GLY A 255 1.35 -27.21 10.01
C GLY A 255 1.89 -26.84 11.40
N ILE A 256 3.21 -26.67 11.55
CA ILE A 256 3.80 -26.21 12.81
C ILE A 256 3.40 -24.76 13.11
N TYR A 257 3.33 -23.89 12.11
CA TYR A 257 2.84 -22.52 12.30
C TYR A 257 1.34 -22.51 12.66
N ASP A 258 0.53 -23.35 12.02
CA ASP A 258 -0.89 -23.50 12.37
C ASP A 258 -1.06 -23.98 13.84
N ASP A 259 -0.25 -24.96 14.27
CA ASP A 259 -0.24 -25.46 15.66
C ASP A 259 0.23 -24.38 16.65
N LEU A 260 1.21 -23.56 16.26
CA LEU A 260 1.70 -22.44 17.05
C LEU A 260 0.59 -21.39 17.24
N ASP A 261 -0.08 -21.00 16.16
CA ASP A 261 -1.19 -20.05 16.19
C ASP A 261 -2.35 -20.58 17.05
N GLU A 262 -2.67 -21.88 16.96
CA GLU A 262 -3.68 -22.52 17.83
C GLU A 262 -3.26 -22.49 19.30
N CYS A 263 -1.98 -22.75 19.59
CA CYS A 263 -1.44 -22.65 20.95
C CYS A 263 -1.50 -21.22 21.48
N GLU A 264 -1.13 -20.23 20.67
CA GLU A 264 -1.26 -18.81 21.00
C GLU A 264 -2.71 -18.44 21.29
N LEU A 265 -3.66 -18.94 20.48
CA LEU A 265 -5.09 -18.71 20.67
C LEU A 265 -5.60 -19.33 21.99
N LYS A 266 -5.22 -20.59 22.28
CA LYS A 266 -5.53 -21.27 23.56
C LYS A 266 -4.92 -20.54 24.76
N MET A 267 -3.72 -20.01 24.62
CA MET A 267 -3.07 -19.19 25.64
C MET A 267 -3.81 -17.86 25.85
N LEU A 268 -4.29 -17.23 24.77
CA LEU A 268 -5.12 -16.03 24.78
C LEU A 268 -6.49 -16.27 25.43
N GLU A 269 -7.13 -17.39 25.15
CA GLU A 269 -8.39 -17.78 25.79
C GLU A 269 -8.22 -18.02 27.29
N LYS A 270 -7.15 -18.73 27.70
CA LYS A 270 -6.82 -18.92 29.11
C LYS A 270 -6.49 -17.62 29.84
N THR A 271 -5.82 -16.67 29.18
CA THR A 271 -5.53 -15.35 29.77
C THR A 271 -6.77 -14.46 29.84
N LYS A 272 -7.69 -14.54 28.87
CA LYS A 272 -9.01 -13.87 28.92
C LYS A 272 -9.93 -14.44 30.00
N GLY A 273 -9.75 -15.70 30.42
CA GLY A 273 -10.44 -16.30 31.57
C GLY A 273 -9.94 -15.83 32.94
N LEU A 274 -8.71 -15.30 33.03
CA LEU A 274 -8.13 -14.81 34.29
C LEU A 274 -8.42 -13.33 34.60
N THR A 275 -8.97 -12.57 33.65
CA THR A 275 -9.11 -11.10 33.74
C THR A 275 -10.58 -10.62 33.77
N LYS A 276 -11.50 -11.39 34.38
CA LYS A 276 -12.87 -10.94 34.68
C LYS A 276 -13.41 -11.42 36.04
N MET A 277 -12.66 -11.21 37.11
CA MET A 277 -13.30 -10.87 38.39
C MET A 277 -12.66 -9.57 38.86
N THR A 278 -13.48 -8.54 39.01
CA THR A 278 -13.03 -7.29 39.62
C THR A 278 -12.64 -7.55 41.08
N GLU A 279 -11.67 -6.81 41.65
CA GLU A 279 -11.27 -6.95 43.06
C GLU A 279 -12.48 -6.93 44.01
N THR A 280 -13.52 -6.17 43.64
CA THR A 280 -14.82 -6.12 44.32
C THR A 280 -15.56 -7.46 44.35
N GLU A 281 -15.57 -8.23 43.27
CA GLU A 281 -16.23 -9.54 43.21
C GLU A 281 -15.43 -10.61 43.97
N THR A 282 -14.10 -10.58 43.87
CA THR A 282 -13.22 -11.47 44.66
C THR A 282 -13.38 -11.19 46.15
N CYS A 283 -13.42 -9.91 46.55
CA CYS A 283 -13.68 -9.52 47.95
C CYS A 283 -15.08 -9.93 48.41
N ARG A 284 -16.09 -9.91 47.54
CA ARG A 284 -17.46 -10.34 47.90
C ARG A 284 -17.52 -11.84 48.16
N ARG A 285 -16.94 -12.65 47.27
CA ARG A 285 -16.86 -14.11 47.46
C ARG A 285 -16.09 -14.49 48.72
N LEU A 286 -14.94 -13.86 48.97
CA LEU A 286 -14.17 -14.12 50.18
C LEU A 286 -14.95 -13.76 51.45
N ARG A 287 -15.77 -12.70 51.44
CA ARG A 287 -16.66 -12.37 52.58
C ARG A 287 -17.79 -13.38 52.76
N GLU A 288 -18.34 -13.91 51.68
CA GLU A 288 -19.37 -14.97 51.74
C GLU A 288 -18.77 -16.29 52.26
N GLU A 289 -17.55 -16.66 51.84
CA GLU A 289 -16.81 -17.81 52.37
C GLU A 289 -16.46 -17.64 53.85
N ILE A 290 -15.97 -16.46 54.26
CA ILE A 290 -15.71 -16.17 55.68
C ILE A 290 -16.97 -16.38 56.51
N LYS A 291 -18.12 -15.85 56.08
CA LYS A 291 -19.40 -16.06 56.78
C LYS A 291 -19.83 -17.53 56.84
N SER A 292 -19.57 -18.29 55.78
CA SER A 292 -19.86 -19.74 55.74
C SER A 292 -19.01 -20.49 56.76
N ILE A 293 -17.71 -20.20 56.80
CA ILE A 293 -16.76 -20.80 57.75
C ILE A 293 -17.10 -20.39 59.18
N GLU A 294 -17.43 -19.13 59.44
CA GLU A 294 -17.88 -18.66 60.76
C GLU A 294 -19.13 -19.42 61.23
N THR A 295 -20.08 -19.66 60.33
CA THR A 295 -21.29 -20.45 60.63
C THR A 295 -20.94 -21.90 60.93
N GLN A 296 -20.02 -22.51 60.18
CA GLN A 296 -19.52 -23.86 60.46
C GLN A 296 -18.81 -23.94 61.81
N ILE A 297 -17.95 -22.97 62.15
CA ILE A 297 -17.27 -22.90 63.45
C ILE A 297 -18.28 -22.80 64.59
N ILE A 298 -19.32 -21.96 64.47
CA ILE A 298 -20.37 -21.84 65.48
C ILE A 298 -21.10 -23.18 65.67
N ASN A 299 -21.42 -23.87 64.58
CA ASN A 299 -22.10 -25.17 64.64
C ASN A 299 -21.22 -26.25 65.26
N MET A 300 -19.94 -26.35 64.86
CA MET A 300 -18.98 -27.27 65.47
C MET A 300 -18.78 -26.98 66.96
N THR A 301 -18.71 -25.70 67.35
CA THR A 301 -18.57 -25.31 68.76
C THR A 301 -19.79 -25.71 69.59
N LYS A 302 -21.00 -25.64 69.01
CA LYS A 302 -22.22 -26.14 69.68
C LYS A 302 -22.16 -27.66 69.85
N GLU A 303 -21.73 -28.38 68.81
CA GLU A 303 -21.60 -29.83 68.85
C GLU A 303 -20.56 -30.29 69.88
N ASP A 304 -19.41 -29.60 69.97
CA ASP A 304 -18.39 -29.88 70.98
C ASP A 304 -18.90 -29.63 72.41
N LYS A 305 -19.68 -28.56 72.63
CA LYS A 305 -20.32 -28.32 73.94
C LYS A 305 -21.32 -29.43 74.30
N GLU A 306 -22.07 -29.93 73.33
CA GLU A 306 -23.00 -31.05 73.53
C GLU A 306 -22.24 -32.34 73.88
N LYS A 307 -21.16 -32.65 73.14
CA LYS A 307 -20.28 -33.79 73.42
C LYS A 307 -19.60 -33.66 74.79
N GLU A 308 -19.18 -32.46 75.19
CA GLU A 308 -18.59 -32.23 76.51
C GLU A 308 -19.62 -32.47 77.62
N LYS A 309 -20.89 -32.08 77.41
CA LYS A 309 -21.98 -32.37 78.34
C LYS A 309 -22.23 -33.87 78.45
N GLN A 310 -22.33 -34.59 77.33
CA GLN A 310 -22.45 -36.05 77.31
C GLN A 310 -21.27 -36.73 78.00
N LEU A 311 -20.04 -36.23 77.80
CA LEU A 311 -18.86 -36.78 78.44
C LEU A 311 -18.84 -36.53 79.96
N LYS A 312 -19.38 -35.40 80.42
CA LYS A 312 -19.60 -35.13 81.87
C LYS A 312 -20.65 -36.08 82.44
N GLU A 313 -21.77 -36.31 81.75
CA GLU A 313 -22.78 -37.29 82.15
C GLU A 313 -22.22 -38.72 82.18
N LEU A 314 -21.45 -39.12 81.17
CA LEU A 314 -20.79 -40.42 81.14
C LEU A 314 -19.78 -40.57 82.28
N LYS A 315 -18.98 -39.54 82.55
CA LYS A 315 -18.03 -39.54 83.68
C LYS A 315 -18.75 -39.66 85.01
N PHE A 316 -19.88 -38.97 85.19
CA PHE A 316 -20.71 -39.10 86.37
C PHE A 316 -21.25 -40.52 86.53
N ASN A 317 -21.77 -41.13 85.46
CA ASN A 317 -22.25 -42.52 85.47
C ASN A 317 -21.12 -43.52 85.76
N TYR A 318 -19.93 -43.33 85.18
CA TYR A 318 -18.76 -44.16 85.49
C TYR A 318 -18.33 -44.02 86.95
N GLU A 319 -18.41 -42.82 87.53
CA GLU A 319 -18.09 -42.60 88.93
C GLU A 319 -19.12 -43.23 89.87
N GLU A 320 -20.41 -43.21 89.52
CA GLU A 320 -21.45 -43.97 90.23
C GLU A 320 -21.21 -45.48 90.16
N ILE A 321 -20.92 -46.03 88.97
CA ILE A 321 -20.61 -47.46 88.80
C ILE A 321 -19.32 -47.82 89.58
N GLY A 322 -18.30 -46.96 89.55
CA GLY A 322 -17.07 -47.13 90.33
C GLY A 322 -17.33 -47.18 91.84
N LYS A 323 -18.26 -46.36 92.35
CA LYS A 323 -18.73 -46.41 93.75
C LYS A 323 -19.49 -47.71 94.05
N GLN A 324 -20.28 -48.23 93.12
CA GLN A 324 -20.97 -49.52 93.30
C GLN A 324 -20.00 -50.73 93.25
N VAL A 325 -18.98 -50.70 92.39
CA VAL A 325 -17.97 -51.77 92.29
C VAL A 325 -17.00 -51.77 93.48
N THR A 326 -16.71 -50.61 94.08
CA THR A 326 -15.93 -50.54 95.33
C THR A 326 -16.71 -51.03 96.56
N VAL A 327 -18.04 -51.02 96.52
CA VAL A 327 -18.88 -51.67 97.55
C VAL A 327 -18.87 -53.20 97.39
N PHE A 328 -18.74 -53.74 96.18
CA PHE A 328 -18.64 -55.18 95.92
C PHE A 328 -17.24 -55.78 96.16
N SER A 329 -16.19 -54.97 96.26
CA SER A 329 -14.79 -55.44 96.32
C SER A 329 -14.17 -55.42 97.72
N ARG A 330 -14.97 -55.47 98.80
CA ARG A 330 -14.47 -55.56 100.19
C ARG A 330 -14.50 -56.99 100.74
N CYS A 331 -13.50 -57.79 100.38
CA CYS A 331 -12.99 -58.93 101.15
C CYS A 331 -11.47 -59.03 100.94
N VAL A 332 -10.72 -59.11 102.04
CA VAL A 332 -9.25 -59.07 102.19
C VAL A 332 -8.61 -57.66 102.17
N THR A 333 -8.62 -57.07 103.36
CA THR A 333 -7.85 -55.94 103.89
C THR A 333 -6.46 -56.39 104.43
N PRO A 334 -5.56 -55.51 104.94
CA PRO A 334 -5.31 -54.10 104.64
C PRO A 334 -3.81 -53.67 104.65
N MET A 335 -3.62 -52.35 104.46
CA MET A 335 -2.48 -51.49 104.86
C MET A 335 -1.38 -51.29 103.80
N SER A 336 -0.90 -50.08 103.50
CA SER A 336 -1.09 -48.74 104.07
C SER A 336 -0.52 -47.73 103.05
N LEU A 337 -1.29 -46.74 102.57
CA LEU A 337 -1.29 -45.34 103.04
C LEU A 337 0.00 -44.54 102.83
N SER A 338 0.00 -43.67 101.81
CA SER A 338 0.22 -42.20 101.85
C SER A 338 0.55 -41.68 100.44
N GLN A 339 -0.32 -40.86 99.79
CA GLN A 339 -0.47 -39.39 99.93
C GLN A 339 0.81 -38.66 99.44
N GLN A 340 0.83 -37.72 98.48
CA GLN A 340 -0.07 -36.63 98.05
C GLN A 340 0.13 -36.40 96.53
N GLU A 341 -0.89 -36.19 95.70
CA GLU A 341 -1.60 -34.92 95.43
C GLU A 341 -0.72 -33.69 95.19
N GLN A 342 -0.70 -33.18 93.95
CA GLN A 342 -1.33 -31.89 93.65
C GLN A 342 -1.60 -31.71 92.15
N LYS A 343 -2.79 -31.16 91.89
CA LYS A 343 -3.46 -30.90 90.62
C LYS A 343 -3.19 -29.43 90.16
N PRO A 344 -3.72 -29.01 89.00
CA PRO A 344 -3.15 -27.99 88.11
C PRO A 344 -3.78 -26.59 88.26
N THR A 345 -3.18 -25.59 87.62
CA THR A 345 -3.82 -24.29 87.33
C THR A 345 -3.26 -23.79 85.99
N VAL A 346 -3.97 -23.94 84.89
CA VAL A 346 -4.90 -22.97 84.25
C VAL A 346 -4.26 -21.61 83.95
N ALA A 347 -4.14 -21.41 82.63
CA ALA A 347 -4.10 -20.19 81.82
C ALA A 347 -4.18 -18.83 82.54
N GLN A 348 -3.29 -17.92 82.12
CA GLN A 348 -3.68 -16.54 81.86
C GLN A 348 -3.17 -16.07 80.49
N GLU A 349 -4.13 -15.51 79.78
CA GLU A 349 -4.08 -14.87 78.49
C GLU A 349 -3.63 -13.40 78.67
N LYS A 350 -3.10 -12.82 77.58
CA LYS A 350 -2.93 -11.38 77.30
C LYS A 350 -1.79 -10.66 78.04
N GLU A 351 -0.86 -10.09 77.28
CA GLU A 351 -1.05 -8.70 76.85
C GLU A 351 -0.10 -8.30 75.72
N THR A 352 -0.73 -7.64 74.76
CA THR A 352 -0.19 -6.88 73.65
C THR A 352 0.71 -5.75 74.13
N GLY A 353 2.01 -5.83 73.79
CA GLY A 353 2.96 -4.73 73.98
C GLY A 353 3.78 -4.54 72.72
N SER A 354 3.25 -3.80 71.74
CA SER A 354 4.00 -3.36 70.56
C SER A 354 5.03 -2.29 70.96
N PRO A 355 6.36 -2.52 70.81
CA PRO A 355 7.35 -1.48 71.07
C PRO A 355 7.44 -0.53 69.86
N LYS A 356 7.31 0.77 70.14
CA LYS A 356 7.62 1.87 69.20
C LYS A 356 9.02 1.65 68.60
N LYS A 357 9.10 1.31 67.31
CA LYS A 357 10.37 1.22 66.57
C LYS A 357 11.00 2.61 66.44
N LYS A 358 12.18 2.80 67.05
CA LYS A 358 13.13 3.86 66.68
C LYS A 358 13.31 3.86 65.16
N LYS A 359 13.09 5.00 64.49
CA LYS A 359 13.36 5.15 63.05
C LYS A 359 14.88 5.04 62.84
N MET A 360 15.34 3.88 62.35
CA MET A 360 16.70 3.74 61.80
C MET A 360 16.89 4.72 60.64
N SER A 361 18.08 5.31 60.54
CA SER A 361 18.49 6.14 59.41
C SER A 361 18.48 5.32 58.11
N GLU A 362 18.24 5.96 56.96
CA GLU A 362 18.19 5.28 55.65
C GLU A 362 19.51 4.59 55.31
N GLU A 363 20.64 5.12 55.76
CA GLU A 363 21.98 4.56 55.54
C GLU A 363 22.16 3.23 56.31
N GLN A 364 21.66 3.16 57.54
CA GLN A 364 21.69 1.96 58.36
C GLN A 364 20.75 0.87 57.81
N LYS A 365 19.62 1.28 57.22
CA LYS A 365 18.71 0.37 56.50
C LYS A 365 19.35 -0.19 55.23
N ARG A 366 20.07 0.64 54.47
CA ARG A 366 20.85 0.21 53.28
C ARG A 366 21.88 -0.84 53.65
N GLN A 367 22.77 -0.56 54.61
CA GLN A 367 23.82 -1.49 55.01
C GLN A 367 23.26 -2.83 55.52
N LYS A 368 22.17 -2.79 56.29
CA LYS A 368 21.51 -4.02 56.76
C LYS A 368 20.91 -4.83 55.60
N LEU A 369 20.36 -4.18 54.57
CA LEU A 369 19.83 -4.85 53.38
C LEU A 369 20.94 -5.47 52.52
N VAL A 370 22.09 -4.79 52.39
CA VAL A 370 23.25 -5.31 51.64
C VAL A 370 23.80 -6.56 52.32
N ILE A 371 23.97 -6.54 53.64
CA ILE A 371 24.42 -7.73 54.41
C ILE A 371 23.41 -8.89 54.27
N LEU A 372 22.11 -8.60 54.26
CA LEU A 372 21.05 -9.60 54.07
C LEU A 372 21.01 -10.16 52.64
N LEU A 373 21.24 -9.32 51.63
CA LEU A 373 21.32 -9.73 50.22
C LEU A 373 22.58 -10.57 49.96
N GLU A 374 23.71 -10.28 50.61
CA GLU A 374 24.95 -11.07 50.46
C GLU A 374 24.90 -12.41 51.20
N LYS A 375 24.27 -12.47 52.38
CA LYS A 375 24.14 -13.72 53.16
C LYS A 375 22.97 -14.61 52.72
N GLU A 376 21.76 -14.07 52.59
CA GLU A 376 20.55 -14.90 52.43
C GLU A 376 20.26 -15.31 50.95
N LEU A 377 20.96 -14.74 49.96
CA LEU A 377 20.94 -15.30 48.59
C LEU A 377 21.66 -16.66 48.50
N LYS A 378 22.61 -16.95 49.40
CA LYS A 378 23.31 -18.24 49.45
C LYS A 378 22.55 -19.32 50.23
N GLU A 379 21.63 -18.94 51.13
CA GLU A 379 20.90 -19.87 52.02
C GLU A 379 19.39 -19.99 51.72
N GLY A 380 18.89 -19.36 50.65
CA GLY A 380 17.56 -19.67 50.11
C GLY A 380 16.36 -19.17 50.94
N GLN A 381 16.45 -18.01 51.61
CA GLN A 381 15.31 -17.39 52.32
C GLN A 381 14.82 -16.06 51.69
N PRO A 382 14.18 -16.08 50.50
CA PRO A 382 13.79 -14.87 49.78
C PRO A 382 12.69 -14.03 50.48
N ALA A 383 11.89 -14.64 51.37
CA ALA A 383 10.76 -13.99 52.01
C ALA A 383 11.16 -12.88 53.01
N LYS A 384 12.31 -13.03 53.70
CA LYS A 384 12.83 -12.01 54.62
C LYS A 384 13.38 -10.80 53.88
N VAL A 385 14.11 -11.05 52.80
CA VAL A 385 14.65 -10.02 51.89
C VAL A 385 13.54 -9.19 51.26
N LEU A 386 12.47 -9.83 50.77
CA LEU A 386 11.29 -9.16 50.20
C LEU A 386 10.54 -8.28 51.21
N LYS A 387 10.43 -8.73 52.46
CA LYS A 387 9.76 -7.97 53.53
C LYS A 387 10.50 -6.68 53.87
N GLU A 388 11.83 -6.71 53.85
CA GLU A 388 12.65 -5.54 54.16
C GLU A 388 12.80 -4.59 52.94
N LEU A 389 12.83 -5.12 51.71
CA LEU A 389 12.75 -4.35 50.45
C LEU A 389 11.43 -3.56 50.31
N LYS A 390 10.31 -4.09 50.81
CA LYS A 390 9.03 -3.36 50.82
C LYS A 390 9.10 -2.07 51.64
N ASN A 391 9.91 -2.07 52.70
CA ASN A 391 10.09 -0.93 53.60
C ASN A 391 11.21 0.03 53.17
N PHE A 392 11.84 -0.24 52.02
CA PHE A 392 12.94 0.54 51.46
C PHE A 392 12.49 1.30 50.18
N GLY A 393 12.88 2.57 50.02
CA GLY A 393 12.48 3.41 48.88
C GLY A 393 11.04 3.94 48.95
N LYS A 394 10.57 4.57 47.86
CA LYS A 394 9.23 5.17 47.80
C LYS A 394 8.12 4.11 47.65
N PRO A 395 6.91 4.33 48.18
CA PRO A 395 5.76 3.46 47.90
C PRO A 395 5.44 3.47 46.38
N ASN A 396 5.05 2.31 45.83
CA ASN A 396 4.76 2.04 44.40
C ASN A 396 5.97 1.93 43.45
N GLN A 397 7.19 1.91 43.97
CA GLN A 397 8.38 1.61 43.18
C GLN A 397 8.60 0.10 43.02
N GLY A 398 8.86 -0.36 41.80
CA GLY A 398 9.10 -1.78 41.50
C GLY A 398 10.34 -2.35 42.21
N ILE A 399 10.29 -3.63 42.59
CA ILE A 399 11.35 -4.28 43.38
C ILE A 399 12.72 -4.22 42.67
N ALA A 400 12.74 -4.42 41.34
CA ALA A 400 13.96 -4.30 40.54
C ALA A 400 14.56 -2.88 40.61
N THR A 401 13.72 -1.84 40.57
CA THR A 401 14.15 -0.45 40.67
C THR A 401 14.73 -0.14 42.05
N LYS A 402 14.14 -0.70 43.12
CA LYS A 402 14.66 -0.57 44.49
C LYS A 402 16.03 -1.23 44.66
N ILE A 403 16.24 -2.40 44.04
CA ILE A 403 17.55 -3.10 44.04
C ILE A 403 18.60 -2.29 43.27
N VAL A 404 18.24 -1.70 42.13
CA VAL A 404 19.13 -0.83 41.36
C VAL A 404 19.50 0.44 42.14
N GLU A 405 18.57 1.03 42.89
CA GLU A 405 18.86 2.18 43.78
C GLU A 405 19.79 1.83 44.95
N ILE A 406 19.72 0.59 45.46
CA ILE A 406 20.63 0.10 46.50
C ILE A 406 22.05 0.01 45.94
N ASN A 407 22.22 -0.66 44.78
CA ASN A 407 23.52 -0.80 44.12
C ASN A 407 24.10 0.55 43.66
N ARG A 408 23.26 1.46 43.13
CA ARG A 408 23.72 2.81 42.74
C ARG A 408 24.15 3.67 43.93
N GLY A 409 23.58 3.43 45.11
CA GLY A 409 23.96 4.14 46.33
C GLY A 409 25.40 3.87 46.78
N GLU A 410 25.89 2.62 46.62
CA GLU A 410 27.29 2.26 46.90
C GLU A 410 28.28 2.92 45.93
N PHE A 411 27.94 2.99 44.65
CA PHE A 411 28.77 3.68 43.66
C PHE A 411 28.81 5.19 43.92
N LEU A 412 27.70 5.81 44.30
CA LEU A 412 27.65 7.24 44.63
C LEU A 412 28.36 7.58 45.95
N THR A 413 28.36 6.68 46.94
CA THR A 413 29.10 6.90 48.20
C THR A 413 30.61 6.63 48.05
N ARG A 414 31.02 5.66 47.24
CA ARG A 414 32.45 5.46 46.87
C ARG A 414 32.98 6.63 46.05
N TYR A 415 32.24 7.07 45.02
CA TYR A 415 32.62 8.21 44.18
C TYR A 415 32.68 9.54 44.96
N LYS A 416 31.81 9.73 45.97
CA LYS A 416 31.88 10.89 46.87
C LYS A 416 33.04 10.83 47.88
N ARG A 417 33.45 9.63 48.34
CA ARG A 417 34.65 9.45 49.18
C ARG A 417 35.95 9.61 48.40
N GLU A 418 35.96 9.28 47.11
CA GLU A 418 37.13 9.47 46.25
C GLU A 418 37.29 10.92 45.76
N LYS A 419 36.20 11.71 45.71
CA LYS A 419 36.24 13.15 45.39
C LYS A 419 36.35 14.09 46.59
N ALA A 420 35.91 13.67 47.78
CA ALA A 420 36.23 14.38 49.00
C ALA A 420 37.61 13.88 49.47
N GLY A 421 38.67 14.57 49.06
CA GLY A 421 39.99 14.39 49.65
C GLY A 421 39.94 14.50 51.18
N PRO A 422 41.00 14.08 51.89
CA PRO A 422 40.99 14.05 53.35
C PRO A 422 40.65 15.44 53.92
N SER A 423 39.46 15.58 54.50
CA SER A 423 39.16 16.70 55.37
C SER A 423 39.97 16.48 56.63
N LEU A 424 40.95 17.36 56.84
CA LEU A 424 41.73 17.47 58.07
C LEU A 424 40.81 17.48 59.29
N GLY A 425 41.02 16.49 60.14
CA GLY A 425 40.57 16.38 61.52
C GLY A 425 41.56 15.50 62.25
#